data_AF-J5J457-F1
#
_entry.id   AF-J5J457-F1
#
_cell.length_a   1.000
_cell.length_b   1.000
_cell.length_c   1.000
_cell.angle_alpha   90.00
_cell.angle_beta   90.00
_cell.angle_gamma   90.00
#
_symmetry.space_group_name_H-M   'P 1'
#
loop_
_entity.id
_entity.type
_entity.pdbx_description
1 polymer ?
#
loop_
_entity_poly.entity_id
_entity_poly.type
_entity_poly.pdbx_seq_one_letter_code
_entity_poly.pdbx_strand_id
1 'polypeptide(L)'
;MLLRQLAKAGTLLTLCPVSNAGLGGVATVQEVPIRDLLEAGVRLSINGDDPAYFGADLSGDYCAVQEALHLSMTECAMANPNQTTAAPVHSRPPLVNSARWVQSPSRLKACLRAAA
;
A
#
# COMPACT_ATOMS: atom_id res chain seq x y z
N MET A 1 -12.74 -17.40 -10.42
CA MET A 1 -11.74 -16.32 -10.55
C MET A 1 -10.86 -16.27 -9.31
N LEU A 2 -9.55 -16.10 -9.49
CA LEU A 2 -8.54 -16.10 -8.43
C LEU A 2 -8.78 -15.03 -7.35
N LEU A 3 -9.13 -13.80 -7.75
CA LEU A 3 -9.38 -12.69 -6.82
C LEU A 3 -10.46 -13.01 -5.78
N ARG A 4 -11.57 -13.65 -6.20
CA ARG A 4 -12.62 -14.10 -5.27
C ARG A 4 -12.13 -15.16 -4.28
N GLN A 5 -11.22 -16.03 -4.70
CA GLN A 5 -10.65 -17.05 -3.82
C GLN A 5 -9.72 -16.41 -2.79
N LEU A 6 -8.87 -15.46 -3.22
CA LEU A 6 -7.98 -14.71 -2.32
C LEU A 6 -8.76 -13.90 -1.28
N ALA A 7 -9.81 -13.20 -1.72
CA ALA A 7 -10.70 -12.46 -0.82
C ALA A 7 -11.41 -13.40 0.17
N LYS A 8 -11.97 -14.52 -0.31
CA LYS A 8 -12.64 -15.52 0.54
C LYS A 8 -11.68 -16.18 1.54
N ALA A 9 -10.45 -16.44 1.14
CA ALA A 9 -9.42 -17.04 1.99
C ALA A 9 -8.84 -16.05 3.00
N GLY A 10 -9.07 -14.74 2.83
CA GLY A 10 -8.48 -13.70 3.66
C GLY A 10 -6.95 -13.62 3.53
N THR A 11 -6.40 -14.11 2.42
CA THR A 11 -4.96 -14.12 2.15
C THR A 11 -4.44 -12.69 2.03
N LEU A 12 -3.40 -12.36 2.81
CA LEU A 12 -2.72 -11.07 2.72
C LEU A 12 -1.69 -11.12 1.59
N LEU A 13 -1.81 -10.21 0.63
CA LEU A 13 -0.82 -10.00 -0.41
C LEU A 13 0.13 -8.85 -0.03
N THR A 14 1.43 -9.12 0.01
CA THR A 14 2.46 -8.08 0.23
C THR A 14 2.96 -7.60 -1.13
N LEU A 15 2.76 -6.32 -1.43
CA LEU A 15 3.10 -5.72 -2.72
C LEU A 15 4.23 -4.71 -2.55
N CYS A 16 5.16 -4.68 -3.51
CA CYS A 16 6.28 -3.74 -3.53
C CYS A 16 6.26 -2.90 -4.82
N PRO A 17 5.42 -1.85 -4.92
CA PRO A 17 5.09 -1.25 -6.21
C PRO A 17 6.28 -0.56 -6.90
N VAL A 18 7.14 0.14 -6.15
CA VAL A 18 8.34 0.78 -6.73
C VAL A 18 9.36 -0.27 -7.16
N SER A 19 9.59 -1.30 -6.36
CA SER A 19 10.47 -2.43 -6.72
C SER A 19 9.95 -3.17 -7.96
N ASN A 20 8.64 -3.44 -8.03
CA ASN A 20 8.03 -4.10 -9.19
C ASN A 20 8.29 -3.34 -10.49
N ALA A 21 8.21 -2.01 -10.46
CA ALA A 21 8.54 -1.17 -11.61
C ALA A 21 10.06 -1.12 -11.85
N GLY A 22 10.86 -0.95 -10.81
CA GLY A 22 12.33 -0.88 -10.90
C GLY A 22 13.00 -2.16 -11.38
N LEU A 23 12.40 -3.33 -11.11
CA LEU A 23 12.85 -4.63 -11.58
C LEU A 23 12.23 -5.05 -12.92
N GLY A 24 11.33 -4.23 -13.49
CA GLY A 24 10.66 -4.52 -14.77
C GLY A 24 9.58 -5.60 -14.68
N GLY A 25 9.08 -5.92 -13.48
CA GLY A 25 7.91 -6.80 -13.31
C GLY A 25 6.60 -6.15 -13.79
N VAL A 26 6.54 -4.82 -13.74
CA VAL A 26 5.57 -3.96 -14.42
C VAL A 26 6.30 -2.78 -15.06
N ALA A 27 5.72 -2.08 -16.04
CA ALA A 27 6.40 -0.93 -16.63
C ALA A 27 6.31 0.32 -15.75
N THR A 28 5.21 0.47 -15.01
CA THR A 28 4.97 1.63 -14.13
C THR A 28 4.25 1.23 -12.83
N VAL A 29 4.32 2.07 -11.80
CA VAL A 29 3.62 1.84 -10.52
C VAL A 29 2.10 1.73 -10.70
N GLN A 30 1.56 2.46 -11.69
CA GLN A 30 0.15 2.48 -12.08
C GLN A 30 -0.36 1.10 -12.52
N GLU A 31 0.52 0.25 -13.03
CA GLU A 31 0.17 -1.10 -13.53
C GLU A 31 0.07 -2.14 -12.41
N VAL A 32 0.51 -1.81 -11.19
CA VAL A 32 0.32 -2.70 -10.05
C VAL A 32 -1.17 -2.70 -9.68
N PRO A 33 -1.85 -3.87 -9.61
CA PRO A 33 -3.32 -3.96 -9.54
C PRO A 33 -3.89 -3.65 -8.14
N ILE A 34 -3.38 -2.61 -7.46
CA ILE A 34 -3.77 -2.26 -6.10
C ILE A 34 -5.26 -1.87 -6.06
N ARG A 35 -5.73 -1.08 -7.03
CA ARG A 35 -7.13 -0.67 -7.14
C ARG A 35 -8.07 -1.88 -7.24
N ASP A 36 -7.79 -2.77 -8.18
CA ASP A 36 -8.59 -3.97 -8.43
C ASP A 36 -8.60 -4.90 -7.20
N LEU A 37 -7.46 -5.03 -6.51
CA LEU A 37 -7.36 -5.83 -5.30
C LEU A 37 -8.19 -5.25 -4.15
N LEU A 38 -8.14 -3.93 -3.95
CA LEU A 38 -8.97 -3.24 -2.95
C LEU A 38 -10.46 -3.41 -3.26
N GLU A 39 -10.87 -3.21 -4.51
CA GLU A 39 -12.27 -3.35 -4.95
C GLU A 39 -12.78 -4.80 -4.85
N ALA A 40 -11.91 -5.78 -5.12
CA ALA A 40 -12.22 -7.20 -4.96
C ALA A 40 -12.26 -7.64 -3.49
N GLY A 41 -11.95 -6.76 -2.52
CA GLY A 41 -11.88 -7.09 -1.10
C GLY A 41 -10.70 -7.99 -0.73
N VAL A 42 -9.66 -8.04 -1.57
CA VAL A 42 -8.43 -8.77 -1.29
C VAL A 42 -7.61 -7.98 -0.28
N ARG A 43 -7.09 -8.67 0.72
CA ARG A 43 -6.24 -8.05 1.74
C ARG A 43 -4.86 -7.81 1.16
N LEU A 44 -4.33 -6.61 1.33
CA LEU A 44 -2.99 -6.28 0.84
C LEU A 44 -2.23 -5.34 1.77
N SER A 45 -0.91 -5.33 1.60
CA SER A 45 0.00 -4.32 2.14
C SER A 45 0.94 -3.77 1.08
N ILE A 46 1.36 -2.52 1.25
CA ILE A 46 2.45 -1.88 0.49
C ILE A 46 3.74 -1.96 1.32
N ASN A 47 4.83 -2.33 0.65
CA ASN A 47 6.15 -2.59 1.22
C ASN A 47 7.22 -1.98 0.31
N GLY A 48 8.36 -1.55 0.88
CA GLY A 48 9.44 -0.91 0.10
C GLY A 48 10.57 -1.81 -0.38
N ASP A 49 10.49 -3.11 -0.10
CA ASP A 49 11.49 -4.12 -0.49
C ASP A 49 12.92 -3.79 0.00
N ASP A 50 13.75 -3.15 -0.83
CA ASP A 50 15.12 -2.72 -0.51
C ASP A 50 15.34 -1.21 -0.81
N PRO A 51 15.26 -0.33 0.21
CA PRO A 51 15.46 1.11 0.04
C PRO A 51 16.83 1.51 -0.51
N ALA A 52 17.87 0.69 -0.31
CA ALA A 52 19.20 0.98 -0.83
C ALA A 52 19.27 0.83 -2.35
N TYR A 53 18.47 -0.09 -2.91
CA TYR A 53 18.39 -0.31 -4.35
C TYR A 53 17.47 0.68 -5.06
N PHE A 54 16.30 0.99 -4.47
CA PHE A 54 15.26 1.75 -5.15
C PHE A 54 15.22 3.25 -4.78
N GLY A 55 15.99 3.68 -3.79
CA GLY A 55 16.03 5.07 -3.34
C GLY A 55 14.72 5.57 -2.71
N ALA A 56 13.75 4.67 -2.50
CA ALA A 56 12.48 4.92 -1.86
C ALA A 56 12.45 4.21 -0.50
N ASP A 57 12.12 4.94 0.55
CA ASP A 57 11.66 4.31 1.79
C ASP A 57 10.18 3.93 1.66
N LEU A 58 9.64 3.22 2.65
CA LEU A 58 8.22 2.82 2.66
C LEU A 58 7.26 4.00 2.37
N SER A 59 7.63 5.20 2.80
CA SER A 59 6.85 6.41 2.61
C SER A 59 6.85 6.87 1.15
N GLY A 60 8.01 6.77 0.49
CA GLY A 60 8.16 6.95 -0.95
C GLY A 60 7.26 6.01 -1.75
N ASP A 61 7.13 4.74 -1.34
CA ASP A 61 6.19 3.82 -1.99
C ASP A 61 4.74 4.27 -1.87
N TYR A 62 4.30 4.68 -0.68
CA TYR A 62 2.94 5.18 -0.50
C TYR A 62 2.68 6.45 -1.32
N CYS A 63 3.67 7.33 -1.40
CA CYS A 63 3.61 8.52 -2.25
C CYS A 63 3.45 8.16 -3.73
N ALA A 64 4.35 7.31 -4.25
CA ALA A 64 4.32 6.87 -5.63
C ALA A 64 3.00 6.18 -5.98
N VAL A 65 2.47 5.33 -5.10
CA VAL A 65 1.18 4.67 -5.29
C VAL A 65 0.01 5.66 -5.25
N GLN A 66 0.03 6.61 -4.32
CA GLN A 66 -1.03 7.60 -4.20
C GLN A 66 -1.06 8.51 -5.44
N GLU A 67 0.10 8.96 -5.90
CA GLU A 67 0.25 9.76 -7.13
C GLU A 67 -0.18 8.98 -8.36
N ALA A 68 0.19 7.69 -8.44
CA ALA A 68 -0.14 6.81 -9.56
C ALA A 68 -1.62 6.45 -9.67
N LEU A 69 -2.27 6.13 -8.55
CA LEU A 69 -3.61 5.52 -8.51
C LEU A 69 -4.68 6.43 -7.89
N HIS A 70 -4.31 7.65 -7.50
CA HIS A 70 -5.15 8.63 -6.81
C HIS A 70 -5.90 8.03 -5.61
N LEU A 71 -5.21 7.17 -4.84
CA LEU A 71 -5.79 6.55 -3.65
C LEU A 71 -6.14 7.61 -2.59
N SER A 72 -7.28 7.43 -1.93
CA SER A 72 -7.65 8.20 -0.75
C SER A 72 -6.83 7.77 0.48
N MET A 73 -6.81 8.63 1.50
CA MET A 73 -6.19 8.31 2.80
C MET A 73 -6.70 6.99 3.39
N THR A 74 -8.01 6.74 3.27
CA THR A 74 -8.65 5.54 3.78
C THR A 74 -8.16 4.30 3.02
N GLU A 75 -8.01 4.40 1.70
CA GLU A 75 -7.49 3.31 0.87
C GLU A 75 -6.02 3.02 1.14
N CYS A 76 -5.20 4.06 1.29
CA CYS A 76 -3.81 3.89 1.73
C CYS A 76 -3.72 3.23 3.11
N ALA A 77 -4.63 3.57 4.04
CA ALA A 77 -4.70 2.91 5.34
C ALA A 77 -5.15 1.44 5.26
N MET A 78 -6.01 1.10 4.28
CA MET A 78 -6.35 -0.30 3.99
C MET A 78 -5.15 -1.07 3.43
N ALA A 79 -4.19 -0.42 2.79
CA ALA A 79 -2.99 -1.04 2.24
C ALA A 79 -1.80 -1.10 3.23
N ASN A 80 -2.04 -1.06 4.54
CA ASN A 80 -0.98 -0.96 5.57
C ASN A 80 -0.23 -2.29 5.83
N PRO A 81 1.12 -2.31 5.92
CA PRO A 81 1.91 -3.50 6.31
C PRO A 81 1.56 -4.10 7.68
N ASN A 82 0.92 -3.33 8.58
CA ASN A 82 0.39 -3.85 9.84
C ASN A 82 -0.94 -4.62 9.70
N GLN A 83 -1.38 -4.92 8.48
CA GLN A 83 -2.51 -5.81 8.18
C GLN A 83 -2.26 -7.30 8.55
N THR A 84 -1.27 -7.61 9.39
CA THR A 84 -0.84 -8.99 9.75
C THR A 84 -1.89 -9.85 10.46
N THR A 85 -3.03 -9.30 10.88
CA THR A 85 -4.06 -10.07 11.60
C THR A 85 -5.39 -10.11 10.84
N ALA A 86 -6.10 -11.25 10.88
CA ALA A 86 -7.43 -11.49 10.30
C ALA A 86 -8.57 -10.60 10.87
N ALA A 87 -8.27 -9.70 11.80
CA ALA A 87 -9.27 -8.89 12.48
C ALA A 87 -9.88 -7.82 11.55
N PRO A 88 -11.17 -7.47 11.71
CA PRO A 88 -11.79 -6.30 11.09
C PRO A 88 -11.02 -5.00 11.37
N VAL A 89 -11.05 -4.04 10.44
CA VAL A 89 -10.32 -2.75 10.54
C VAL A 89 -10.60 -2.01 11.86
N HIS A 90 -11.84 -2.10 12.37
CA HIS A 90 -12.29 -1.42 13.58
C HIS A 90 -11.80 -2.04 14.91
N SER A 91 -11.25 -3.26 14.90
CA SER A 91 -10.89 -4.01 16.11
C SER A 91 -9.38 -4.29 16.23
N ARG A 92 -8.56 -3.68 15.38
CA ARG A 92 -7.10 -3.87 15.39
C ARG A 92 -6.42 -2.98 16.44
N PRO A 93 -5.32 -3.45 17.06
CA PRO A 93 -4.56 -2.64 18.00
C PRO A 93 -4.08 -1.34 17.32
N PRO A 94 -3.95 -0.25 18.08
CA PRO A 94 -3.46 1.01 17.54
C PRO A 94 -2.07 0.78 16.97
N LEU A 95 -2.01 0.81 15.64
CA LEU A 95 -0.97 1.46 14.85
C LEU A 95 0.38 1.60 15.59
N VAL A 96 1.14 0.50 15.68
CA VAL A 96 2.50 0.52 16.25
C VAL A 96 3.55 0.68 15.13
N ASN A 97 4.35 1.72 15.30
CA ASN A 97 5.54 2.17 14.54
C ASN A 97 5.45 2.46 13.02
N SER A 98 4.93 1.59 12.15
CA SER A 98 4.83 1.85 10.68
C SER A 98 3.64 2.77 10.31
N ALA A 99 2.46 2.47 10.84
CA ALA A 99 2.07 3.23 12.00
C ALA A 99 1.94 4.75 11.90
N ARG A 100 3.04 5.36 12.35
CA ARG A 100 3.21 6.77 12.57
C ARG A 100 3.22 7.56 11.27
N TRP A 101 3.40 6.90 10.11
CA TRP A 101 3.42 7.54 8.80
C TRP A 101 2.03 7.71 8.19
N VAL A 102 1.23 6.63 8.11
CA VAL A 102 -0.17 6.71 7.66
C VAL A 102 -0.99 7.63 8.57
N GLN A 103 -0.63 7.68 9.86
CA GLN A 103 -1.23 8.58 10.85
C GLN A 103 -0.53 9.93 11.01
N SER A 104 0.59 10.20 10.34
CA SER A 104 1.22 11.53 10.33
C SER A 104 0.58 12.36 9.22
N PRO A 105 -0.40 13.21 9.53
CA PRO A 105 -1.08 13.97 8.49
C PRO A 105 -0.13 14.97 7.86
N SER A 106 0.93 15.40 8.56
CA SER A 106 1.92 16.35 8.05
C SER A 106 2.79 15.78 6.94
N ARG A 107 3.22 14.51 7.05
CA ARG A 107 4.07 13.88 6.03
C ARG A 107 3.28 13.39 4.82
N LEU A 108 2.08 12.82 4.99
CA LEU A 108 1.24 12.50 3.85
C LEU A 108 0.63 13.76 3.19
N LYS A 109 0.28 14.81 3.96
CA LYS A 109 -0.08 16.13 3.39
C LYS A 109 1.11 16.83 2.72
N ALA A 110 2.35 16.51 3.05
CA ALA A 110 3.52 17.04 2.34
C ALA A 110 3.63 16.36 0.98
N CYS A 111 3.44 15.05 0.93
CA CYS A 111 3.36 14.28 -0.30
C CYS A 111 2.20 14.72 -1.21
N LEU A 112 0.97 14.77 -0.67
CA LEU A 112 -0.22 15.25 -1.38
C LEU A 112 -0.13 16.72 -1.83
N ARG A 113 0.71 17.55 -1.19
CA ARG A 113 0.97 18.94 -1.62
C ARG A 113 2.05 19.06 -2.69
N ALA A 114 2.93 18.08 -2.82
CA ALA A 114 3.91 18.02 -3.90
C ALA A 114 3.28 17.48 -5.21
N ALA A 115 2.17 16.74 -5.08
CA ALA A 115 1.41 16.16 -6.19
C ALA A 115 0.26 17.03 -6.75
N ALA A 116 0.08 18.26 -6.24
CA ALA A 116 -0.95 19.23 -6.64
C ALA A 116 -0.32 20.50 -7.21
#